data_AF-A0A3C0NKJ9-F1
#
_entry.id   AF-A0A3C0NKJ9-F1
#
_cell.length_a   1.000
_cell.length_b   1.000
_cell.length_c   1.000
_cell.angle_alpha   90.00
_cell.angle_beta   90.00
_cell.angle_gamma   90.00
#
_symmetry.space_group_name_H-M   'P 1'
#
loop_
_entity.id
_entity.type
_entity.pdbx_description
1 polymer ?
#
loop_
_entity_poly.entity_id
_entity_poly.type
_entity_poly.pdbx_seq_one_letter_code
_entity_poly.pdbx_strand_id
1 'polypeptide(L)' 'ADLMAWFEQQERWEAEVALIVRQLRQRLGKVDSSSIEQIRRLSTEQLEALSLALLDFSEMADLVTWFEQQELSFGNE' A
#
# COMPACT_ATOMS: atom_id res chain seq x y z
N ALA A 1 -11.59 -21.55 17.35
CA ALA A 1 -10.49 -21.04 16.52
C ALA A 1 -11.14 -20.46 15.27
N ASP A 2 -11.14 -19.17 14.96
CA ASP A 2 -10.06 -18.21 15.21
C ASP A 2 -10.50 -16.76 14.89
N LEU A 3 -11.53 -16.25 15.58
CA LEU A 3 -11.87 -14.81 15.48
C LEU A 3 -10.72 -13.94 15.98
N MET A 4 -9.98 -14.39 17.01
CA MET A 4 -8.82 -13.66 17.54
C MET A 4 -7.70 -13.53 16.52
N ALA A 5 -7.29 -14.61 15.83
CA ALA A 5 -6.25 -14.50 14.81
C ALA A 5 -6.67 -13.64 13.61
N TRP A 6 -7.95 -13.62 13.26
CA TRP A 6 -8.47 -12.70 12.24
C TRP A 6 -8.34 -11.24 12.70
N PHE A 7 -8.66 -10.93 13.96
CA PHE A 7 -8.45 -9.59 14.51
C PHE A 7 -6.97 -9.21 14.60
N GLU A 8 -6.10 -10.11 15.07
CA GLU A 8 -4.66 -9.88 15.14
C GLU A 8 -4.06 -9.63 13.74
N GLN A 9 -4.56 -10.35 12.73
CA GLN A 9 -4.16 -10.16 11.35
C GLN A 9 -4.64 -8.80 10.80
N GLN A 10 -5.87 -8.40 11.13
CA GLN A 10 -6.43 -7.10 10.74
C GLN A 10 -5.65 -5.94 11.36
N GLU A 11 -5.32 -6.02 12.65
CA GLU A 11 -4.52 -4.99 13.34
C GLU A 11 -3.13 -4.85 12.74
N ARG A 12 -2.50 -5.98 12.37
CA ARG A 12 -1.20 -5.97 11.69
C ARG A 12 -1.30 -5.29 10.32
N TRP A 13 -2.32 -5.64 9.55
CA TRP A 13 -2.56 -5.06 8.24
C TRP A 13 -2.80 -3.54 8.32
N GLU A 14 -3.60 -3.08 9.28
CA GLU A 14 -3.80 -1.63 9.49
C GLU A 14 -2.49 -0.92 9.90
N ALA A 15 -1.65 -1.57 10.71
CA ALA A 15 -0.34 -1.03 11.09
C ALA A 15 0.61 -0.92 9.88
N GLU A 16 0.62 -1.91 8.99
CA GLU A 16 1.41 -1.89 7.75
C GLU A 16 0.97 -0.76 6.82
N VAL A 17 -0.33 -0.63 6.58
CA VAL A 17 -0.90 0.47 5.78
C VAL A 17 -0.53 1.82 6.39
N ALA A 18 -0.68 1.99 7.70
CA ALA A 18 -0.35 3.24 8.38
C ALA A 18 1.13 3.61 8.23
N LEU A 19 2.02 2.61 8.27
CA LEU A 19 3.46 2.78 8.09
C LEU A 19 3.78 3.22 6.65
N ILE A 20 3.20 2.55 5.64
CA ILE A 20 3.33 2.92 4.23
C ILE A 20 2.84 4.35 3.98
N VAL A 21 1.66 4.70 4.48
CA VAL A 21 1.09 6.05 4.33
C VAL A 21 2.00 7.10 4.97
N ARG A 22 2.57 6.81 6.14
CA ARG A 22 3.52 7.71 6.79
C ARG A 22 4.82 7.86 6.00
N GLN A 23 5.28 6.78 5.36
CA GLN A 23 6.50 6.80 4.54
C GLN A 23 6.30 7.61 3.25
N LEU A 24 5.14 7.41 2.61
CA LEU A 24 4.70 8.20 1.47
C LEU A 24 4.59 9.68 1.80
N ARG A 25 3.98 10.03 2.94
CA ARG A 25 3.88 11.43 3.37
C ARG A 25 5.24 12.08 3.63
N GLN A 26 6.23 11.30 4.07
CA GLN A 26 7.58 11.82 4.30
C GLN A 26 8.36 12.00 2.99
N ARG A 27 8.18 11.10 2.02
CA ARG A 27 8.91 11.14 0.74
C ARG A 27 8.26 12.07 -0.28
N LEU A 28 6.95 11.90 -0.48
CA LEU A 28 6.17 12.58 -1.53
C LEU A 28 5.40 13.79 -0.98
N GLY A 29 5.38 13.98 0.34
CA GLY A 29 4.73 15.11 0.99
C GLY A 29 3.22 14.90 1.18
N LYS A 30 2.41 15.63 0.43
CA LYS A 30 0.95 15.52 0.57
C LYS A 30 0.44 14.30 -0.18
N VAL A 31 -0.14 13.36 0.56
CA VAL A 31 -0.79 12.17 0.02
C VAL A 31 -2.29 12.33 0.16
N ASP A 32 -3.00 12.29 -0.96
CA ASP A 32 -4.45 12.42 -1.00
C ASP A 32 -5.16 11.21 -0.41
N SER A 33 -6.37 11.44 0.12
CA SER A 33 -7.22 10.38 0.68
C SER A 33 -7.52 9.28 -0.33
N SER A 34 -7.61 9.60 -1.62
CA SER A 34 -7.81 8.61 -2.68
C SER A 34 -6.67 7.59 -2.75
N SER A 35 -5.42 8.06 -2.68
CA SER A 35 -4.24 7.18 -2.69
C SER A 35 -4.19 6.31 -1.44
N ILE A 36 -4.58 6.85 -0.27
CA ILE A 36 -4.67 6.09 0.98
C ILE A 36 -5.70 4.96 0.86
N GLU A 37 -6.87 5.26 0.27
CA GLU A 37 -7.91 4.25 0.05
C GLU A 37 -7.50 3.19 -0.97
N GLN A 38 -6.69 3.55 -1.98
CA GLN A 38 -6.10 2.55 -2.89
C GLN A 38 -5.11 1.64 -2.16
N ILE A 39 -4.25 2.18 -1.29
CA ILE A 39 -3.30 1.38 -0.48
C ILE A 39 -4.06 0.40 0.41
N ARG A 40 -5.17 0.84 1.01
CA ARG A 40 -6.06 -0.01 1.82
C ARG A 40 -6.79 -1.11 1.04
N ARG A 41 -6.73 -1.10 -0.29
CA ARG A 41 -7.29 -2.16 -1.12
C ARG A 41 -6.23 -3.15 -1.60
N LEU A 42 -4.96 -2.88 -1.31
CA LEU A 42 -3.87 -3.76 -1.67
C LEU A 42 -3.84 -4.99 -0.77
N SER A 43 -3.53 -6.12 -1.38
CA SER A 43 -3.20 -7.37 -0.69
C SER A 43 -1.91 -7.24 0.11
N THR A 44 -1.69 -8.10 1.10
CA THR A 44 -0.45 -8.11 1.89
C THR A 44 0.81 -8.16 1.03
N GLU A 45 0.84 -9.04 0.01
CA GLU A 45 1.97 -9.14 -0.93
C GLU A 45 2.23 -7.83 -1.69
N GLN A 46 1.16 -7.11 -2.05
CA GLN A 46 1.26 -5.81 -2.71
C GLN A 46 1.74 -4.72 -1.76
N LEU A 47 1.35 -4.77 -0.48
CA LEU A 47 1.86 -3.85 0.56
C LEU A 47 3.35 -4.08 0.81
N GLU A 48 3.81 -5.34 0.84
CA GLU A 48 5.23 -5.67 0.94
C GLU A 48 6.01 -5.19 -0.29
N ALA A 49 5.48 -5.44 -1.50
CA ALA A 49 6.07 -4.96 -2.75
C ALA A 49 6.12 -3.42 -2.81
N LEU A 50 5.04 -2.76 -2.39
CA LEU A 50 4.98 -1.30 -2.27
C LEU A 50 6.04 -0.79 -1.31
N SER A 51 6.20 -1.42 -0.13
CA SER A 51 7.18 -1.02 0.87
C SER A 51 8.62 -0.97 0.34
N LEU A 52 8.97 -1.88 -0.58
CA LEU A 52 10.26 -1.88 -1.26
C LEU A 52 10.31 -0.83 -2.38
N ALA A 53 9.27 -0.74 -3.22
CA ALA A 53 9.20 0.22 -4.32
C ALA A 53 9.21 1.68 -3.84
N LEU A 54 8.60 1.97 -2.68
CA LEU A 54 8.61 3.28 -2.02
C LEU A 54 10.02 3.82 -1.78
N LEU A 55 11.03 2.94 -1.69
CA LEU A 55 12.41 3.36 -1.51
C LEU A 55 12.98 4.06 -2.75
N ASP A 56 12.44 3.77 -3.93
CA ASP A 56 12.85 4.32 -5.23
C ASP A 56 12.01 5.54 -5.66
N PHE A 57 10.82 5.72 -5.05
CA PHE A 57 9.93 6.81 -5.44
C PHE A 57 10.53 8.19 -5.12
N SER A 58 10.48 9.06 -6.12
CA SER A 58 10.92 10.45 -6.06
C SER A 58 9.75 11.42 -6.10
N GLU A 59 8.65 11.05 -6.76
CA GLU A 59 7.47 11.90 -6.93
C GLU A 59 6.14 11.13 -6.88
N MET A 60 5.02 11.86 -6.80
CA MET A 60 3.68 11.26 -6.80
C MET A 60 3.37 10.48 -8.08
N ALA A 61 3.98 10.84 -9.22
CA ALA A 61 3.80 10.11 -10.47
C ALA A 61 4.32 8.66 -10.37
N ASP A 62 5.41 8.42 -9.63
CA ASP A 62 5.95 7.06 -9.42
C ASP A 62 4.91 6.16 -8.71
N LEU A 63 4.24 6.71 -7.70
CA LEU A 63 3.18 6.01 -6.97
C LEU A 63 1.98 5.69 -7.87
N VAL A 64 1.56 6.65 -8.71
CA VAL A 64 0.44 6.44 -9.64
C VAL A 64 0.78 5.36 -10.66
N THR A 65 1.97 5.44 -11.27
CA THR A 65 2.44 4.43 -12.21
C THR A 65 2.55 3.06 -11.56
N TRP A 66 2.98 2.98 -10.30
CA TRP A 66 3.01 1.72 -9.57
C TRP A 66 1.61 1.12 -9.38
N PHE A 67 0.60 1.92 -9.01
CA PHE A 67 -0.78 1.44 -8.92
C PHE A 67 -1.29 0.89 -10.25
N GLU A 68 -1.05 1.60 -11.35
CA GLU A 68 -1.45 1.15 -12.69
C GLU A 68 -0.80 -0.18 -13.06
N GLN A 69 0.49 -0.38 -12.71
CA GLN A 69 1.18 -1.66 -12.92
C GLN A 69 0.57 -2.81 -12.12
N GLN A 70 0.13 -2.54 -10.88
CA GLN A 70 -0.55 -3.57 -10.07
C GLN A 70 -1.92 -3.95 -10.63
N GLU A 71 -2.70 -2.98 -11.14
CA GLU A 71 -3.98 -3.28 -11.80
C GLU A 71 -3.78 -4.06 -13.10
N LEU A 72 -2.75 -3.73 -13.89
CA LEU A 72 -2.44 -4.43 -15.15
C LEU A 72 -1.95 -5.87 -14.91
N SER A 73 -1.25 -6.12 -13.80
CA SER A 73 -0.82 -7.47 -13.41
C SER A 73 -2.00 -8.38 -13.05
N PHE A 74 -3.14 -7.83 -12.62
CA PHE A 74 -4.33 -8.59 -12.23
C PHE A 74 -5.29 -8.87 -13.40
N GLY A 75 -5.07 -8.23 -14.56
CA GLY A 75 -5.93 -8.36 -15.74
C GLY A 75 -5.59 -9.53 -16.68
N ASN A 76 -4.60 -10.37 -16.34
CA ASN A 76 -4.16 -11.49 -17.17
C ASN A 76 -3.88 -12.74 -16.31
N GLU A 77 -4.90 -13.25 -15.63
CA GLU A 77 -4.95 -14.65 -15.14
C GLU A 77 -6.28 -15.30 -15.54
#